data_AF-A0A3D1IIS9-F1
#
_entry.id   AF-A0A3D1IIS9-F1
#
_cell.length_a   1.000
_cell.length_b   1.000
_cell.length_c   1.000
_cell.angle_alpha   90.00
_cell.angle_beta   90.00
_cell.angle_gamma   90.00
#
_symmetry.space_group_name_H-M   'P 1'
#
loop_
_entity.id
_entity.type
_entity.pdbx_description
1 polymer ?
#
loop_
_entity_poly.entity_id
_entity_poly.type
_entity_poly.pdbx_seq_one_letter_code
_entity_poly.pdbx_strand_id
1 'polypeptide(L)'
;GRRVTHHAVVYLQQQEDPGDFESVVDVPGRGSYLTEFAVGKIGDEFRENTGKLLKAGSQIAFDNHYHSVGEEVTAQTELGIWFHPRGYVPKYRVYASAFGVQQAMATLDIPPGKVTMHHAYIPLRAPARLENYQPHMHMRGKAMSMEAILPNGQVQMLSHVAEFDFGWHVNYVYTDDSAPVLPAGTVIHITAWHDNTAEGRGNPDPTQWVGWGQRSYDEMYHAHVNVTYLTDEDYARIIAERRARPTID
;
A
#
# COMPACT_ATOMS: atom_id res chain seq x y z
N GLY A 1 -14.35 16.74 9.98
CA GLY A 1 -13.79 15.72 9.08
C GLY A 1 -12.84 14.78 9.81
N ARG A 2 -11.58 15.19 10.04
CA ARG A 2 -10.50 14.32 10.57
C ARG A 2 -10.74 13.67 11.94
N ARG A 3 -11.69 14.17 12.74
CA ARG A 3 -11.97 13.66 14.09
C ARG A 3 -12.57 12.26 14.11
N VAL A 4 -13.23 11.85 13.03
CA VAL A 4 -13.90 10.53 12.92
C VAL A 4 -13.42 9.73 11.72
N THR A 5 -12.89 10.36 10.66
CA THR A 5 -12.33 9.65 9.50
C THR A 5 -10.96 9.11 9.83
N HIS A 6 -10.86 7.78 9.97
CA HIS A 6 -9.58 7.10 10.18
C HIS A 6 -8.82 6.92 8.85
N HIS A 7 -9.50 6.38 7.84
CA HIS A 7 -9.03 6.40 6.46
C HIS A 7 -10.20 6.44 5.49
N ALA A 8 -9.91 6.82 4.25
CA ALA A 8 -10.85 6.73 3.15
C ALA A 8 -10.14 6.08 1.96
N VAL A 9 -10.59 4.89 1.57
CA VAL A 9 -10.13 4.26 0.34
C VAL A 9 -11.01 4.74 -0.80
N VAL A 10 -10.36 5.11 -1.90
CA VAL A 10 -11.02 5.55 -3.11
C VAL A 10 -10.79 4.49 -4.18
N TYR A 11 -11.87 4.01 -4.76
CA TYR A 11 -11.85 3.09 -5.88
C TYR A 11 -12.30 3.79 -7.16
N LEU A 12 -11.69 3.37 -8.26
CA LEU A 12 -11.99 3.82 -9.60
C LEU A 12 -12.71 2.71 -10.34
N GLN A 13 -13.95 2.97 -10.70
CA GLN A 13 -14.79 2.09 -11.50
C GLN A 13 -14.70 2.54 -12.96
N GLN A 14 -13.95 1.78 -13.75
CA GLN A 14 -13.82 2.02 -15.18
C GLN A 14 -13.55 0.72 -15.93
N GLN A 15 -13.81 0.74 -17.23
CA GLN A 15 -13.45 -0.36 -18.11
C GLN A 15 -11.96 -0.28 -18.46
N GLU A 16 -11.17 -1.26 -18.00
CA GLU A 16 -9.76 -1.40 -18.35
C GLU A 16 -9.61 -2.06 -19.74
N ASP A 17 -8.57 -1.67 -20.50
CA ASP A 17 -8.30 -2.24 -21.82
C ASP A 17 -7.33 -3.44 -21.69
N PRO A 18 -7.34 -4.41 -22.63
CA PRO A 18 -6.35 -5.49 -22.64
C PRO A 18 -4.92 -4.93 -22.72
N GLY A 19 -4.14 -5.12 -21.65
CA GLY A 19 -2.77 -4.58 -21.53
C GLY A 19 -2.59 -3.58 -20.38
N ASP A 20 -3.68 -3.06 -19.82
CA ASP A 20 -3.68 -2.44 -18.50
C ASP A 20 -3.40 -3.53 -17.46
N PHE A 21 -2.35 -3.40 -16.64
CA PHE A 21 -2.01 -4.41 -15.62
C PHE A 21 -3.14 -4.53 -14.57
N GLU A 22 -3.49 -5.76 -14.20
CA GLU A 22 -4.65 -6.12 -13.37
C GLU A 22 -4.73 -5.38 -12.02
N SER A 23 -5.97 -5.11 -11.58
CA SER A 23 -6.29 -4.50 -10.28
C SER A 23 -5.73 -5.31 -9.11
N VAL A 24 -4.88 -4.68 -8.30
CA VAL A 24 -4.24 -5.37 -7.17
C VAL A 24 -5.16 -5.51 -5.95
N VAL A 25 -6.39 -5.00 -6.02
CA VAL A 25 -7.54 -5.60 -5.32
C VAL A 25 -8.77 -5.25 -6.16
N ASP A 26 -9.25 -6.16 -7.01
CA ASP A 26 -10.63 -6.06 -7.49
C ASP A 26 -11.53 -6.53 -6.35
N VAL A 27 -12.01 -5.59 -5.54
CA VAL A 27 -13.10 -5.90 -4.61
C VAL A 27 -14.35 -5.97 -5.48
N PRO A 28 -14.99 -7.14 -5.65
CA PRO A 28 -16.10 -7.28 -6.59
C PRO A 28 -17.15 -6.20 -6.38
N GLY A 29 -17.43 -5.43 -7.43
CA GLY A 29 -18.40 -4.33 -7.41
C GLY A 29 -17.88 -2.96 -6.92
N ARG A 30 -16.60 -2.83 -6.52
CA ARG A 30 -16.01 -1.54 -6.11
C ARG A 30 -14.99 -0.97 -7.10
N GLY A 31 -14.38 -1.78 -7.96
CA GLY A 31 -13.44 -1.33 -9.00
C GLY A 31 -11.97 -1.29 -8.55
N SER A 32 -11.12 -0.71 -9.38
CA SER A 32 -9.66 -0.66 -9.18
C SER A 32 -9.28 0.27 -8.04
N TYR A 33 -8.34 -0.14 -7.19
CA TYR A 33 -7.84 0.69 -6.10
C TYR A 33 -7.16 1.96 -6.66
N LEU A 34 -7.74 3.15 -6.41
CA LEU A 34 -7.26 4.41 -6.96
C LEU A 34 -6.28 5.09 -6.03
N THR A 35 -6.67 5.36 -4.79
CA THR A 35 -5.83 5.97 -3.77
C THR A 35 -6.45 5.72 -2.40
N GLU A 36 -5.72 6.06 -1.36
CA GLU A 36 -6.23 6.10 0.00
C GLU A 36 -5.74 7.35 0.69
N PHE A 37 -6.58 7.87 1.57
CA PHE A 37 -6.23 8.83 2.59
C PHE A 37 -6.16 8.09 3.92
N ALA A 38 -5.07 8.28 4.65
CA ALA A 38 -4.88 7.86 6.02
C ALA A 38 -4.39 9.02 6.87
N VAL A 39 -4.52 8.93 8.19
CA VAL A 39 -3.88 9.88 9.10
C VAL A 39 -2.37 9.84 8.89
N GLY A 40 -1.78 10.95 8.44
CA GLY A 40 -0.35 11.06 8.14
C GLY A 40 0.00 11.10 6.65
N LYS A 41 -0.95 10.78 5.75
CA LYS A 41 -0.75 10.93 4.30
C LYS A 41 -1.28 12.26 3.79
N ILE A 42 -0.43 13.00 3.07
CA ILE A 42 -0.76 14.32 2.49
C ILE A 42 -1.44 14.23 1.12
N GLY A 43 -1.21 13.15 0.37
CA GLY A 43 -1.69 12.94 -0.99
C GLY A 43 -0.80 11.95 -1.74
N ASP A 44 -1.13 11.71 -3.02
CA ASP A 44 -0.25 11.01 -3.95
C ASP A 44 0.45 12.03 -4.86
N GLU A 45 1.78 12.09 -4.80
CA GLU A 45 2.61 12.81 -5.76
C GLU A 45 3.28 11.80 -6.69
N PHE A 46 3.20 12.06 -7.99
CA PHE A 46 3.73 11.17 -9.03
C PHE A 46 5.03 11.74 -9.59
N ARG A 47 6.00 10.87 -9.84
CA ARG A 47 7.23 11.24 -10.54
C ARG A 47 6.91 11.78 -11.93
N GLU A 48 7.85 12.52 -12.49
CA GLU A 48 7.77 12.92 -13.89
C GLU A 48 7.52 11.72 -14.82
N ASN A 49 6.71 11.94 -15.85
CA ASN A 49 6.37 10.92 -16.84
C ASN A 49 5.60 9.71 -16.28
N THR A 50 5.02 9.86 -15.09
CA THR A 50 4.13 8.87 -14.46
C THR A 50 2.75 9.45 -14.16
N GLY A 51 1.75 8.59 -13.97
CA GLY A 51 0.43 8.99 -13.47
C GLY A 51 -0.56 7.83 -13.42
N LYS A 52 -1.70 8.05 -12.77
CA LYS A 52 -2.83 7.10 -12.78
C LYS A 52 -3.76 7.41 -13.97
N LEU A 53 -4.29 6.37 -14.60
CA LEU A 53 -5.22 6.52 -15.73
C LEU A 53 -6.66 6.69 -15.22
N LEU A 54 -7.26 7.84 -15.49
CA LEU A 54 -8.67 8.11 -15.28
C LEU A 54 -9.36 8.30 -16.65
N LYS A 55 -10.15 7.33 -17.08
CA LYS A 55 -10.87 7.39 -18.36
C LYS A 55 -12.09 8.32 -18.28
N ALA A 56 -12.56 8.79 -19.44
CA ALA A 56 -13.79 9.55 -19.49
C ALA A 56 -14.99 8.64 -19.12
N GLY A 57 -15.90 9.16 -18.30
CA GLY A 57 -17.07 8.41 -17.83
C GLY A 57 -16.82 7.45 -16.66
N SER A 58 -15.59 7.40 -16.13
CA SER A 58 -15.29 6.61 -14.94
C SER A 58 -16.07 7.11 -13.71
N GLN A 59 -16.39 6.19 -12.80
CA GLN A 59 -17.05 6.49 -11.53
C GLN A 59 -16.07 6.33 -10.36
N ILE A 60 -16.30 7.10 -9.30
CA ILE A 60 -15.51 7.06 -8.08
C ILE A 60 -16.37 6.47 -6.97
N ALA A 61 -15.87 5.43 -6.32
CA ALA A 61 -16.47 4.86 -5.13
C ALA A 61 -15.61 5.17 -3.90
N PHE A 62 -16.25 5.62 -2.83
CA PHE A 62 -15.60 5.90 -1.54
C PHE A 62 -15.91 4.77 -0.57
N ASP A 63 -14.87 4.28 0.10
CA ASP A 63 -14.97 3.43 1.28
C ASP A 63 -14.40 4.20 2.47
N ASN A 64 -15.28 4.89 3.18
CA ASN A 64 -14.92 5.71 4.33
C ASN A 64 -14.95 4.87 5.60
N HIS A 65 -13.79 4.74 6.25
CA HIS A 65 -13.68 4.12 7.55
C HIS A 65 -13.78 5.19 8.64
N TYR A 66 -14.92 5.22 9.31
CA TYR A 66 -15.15 6.07 10.47
C TYR A 66 -14.94 5.31 11.78
N HIS A 67 -14.31 5.94 12.76
CA HIS A 67 -14.24 5.44 14.13
C HIS A 67 -15.22 6.19 15.04
N SER A 68 -15.80 5.47 15.99
CA SER A 68 -16.77 6.03 16.94
C SER A 68 -16.10 6.95 17.96
N VAL A 69 -16.75 8.08 18.26
CA VAL A 69 -16.29 9.06 19.27
C VAL A 69 -17.32 9.39 20.35
N GLY A 70 -18.48 8.70 20.35
CA GLY A 70 -19.51 8.82 21.39
C GLY A 70 -20.46 10.02 21.26
N GLU A 71 -20.37 10.79 20.18
CA GLU A 71 -21.26 11.91 19.85
C GLU A 71 -21.58 11.92 18.35
N GLU A 72 -22.62 12.64 17.96
CA GLU A 72 -22.98 12.85 16.56
C GLU A 72 -22.01 13.83 15.89
N VAL A 73 -21.40 13.42 14.77
CA VAL A 73 -20.45 14.24 14.02
C VAL A 73 -20.77 14.17 12.54
N THR A 74 -20.98 15.32 11.90
CA THR A 74 -21.03 15.40 10.43
C THR A 74 -19.60 15.37 9.86
N ALA A 75 -19.34 14.43 8.96
CA ALA A 75 -18.07 14.31 8.25
C ALA A 75 -18.27 14.36 6.73
N GLN A 76 -17.27 14.89 6.03
CA GLN A 76 -17.24 14.97 4.58
C GLN A 76 -15.84 14.53 4.11
N THR A 77 -15.81 13.79 3.01
CA THR A 77 -14.60 13.38 2.31
C THR A 77 -14.65 13.99 0.91
N GLU A 78 -13.55 14.61 0.49
CA GLU A 78 -13.41 15.20 -0.85
C GLU A 78 -12.20 14.58 -1.55
N LEU A 79 -12.29 14.45 -2.88
CA LEU A 79 -11.20 13.97 -3.72
C LEU A 79 -10.76 15.11 -4.65
N GLY A 80 -9.52 15.56 -4.48
CA GLY A 80 -8.85 16.44 -5.44
C GLY A 80 -8.12 15.60 -6.50
N ILE A 81 -8.29 15.96 -7.77
CA ILE A 81 -7.61 15.31 -8.89
C ILE A 81 -6.85 16.38 -9.67
N TRP A 82 -5.55 16.17 -9.86
CA TRP A 82 -4.71 17.02 -10.69
C TRP A 82 -4.37 16.30 -11.99
N PHE A 83 -4.80 16.87 -13.11
CA PHE A 83 -4.52 16.30 -14.42
C PHE A 83 -3.22 16.86 -15.00
N HIS A 84 -2.51 16.01 -15.75
CA HIS A 84 -1.46 16.47 -16.66
C HIS A 84 -2.01 17.47 -17.69
N PRO A 85 -1.15 18.33 -18.29
CA PRO A 85 -1.56 19.22 -19.36
C PRO A 85 -2.25 18.46 -20.50
N ARG A 86 -3.25 19.10 -21.12
CA ARG A 86 -4.00 18.49 -22.23
C ARG A 86 -3.04 18.05 -23.35
N GLY A 87 -3.16 16.78 -23.75
CA GLY A 87 -2.34 16.18 -24.81
C GLY A 87 -1.04 15.54 -24.32
N TYR A 88 -0.66 15.72 -23.06
CA TYR A 88 0.43 14.98 -22.45
C TYR A 88 -0.03 13.57 -22.09
N VAL A 89 0.74 12.56 -22.53
CA VAL A 89 0.53 11.15 -22.18
C VAL A 89 1.77 10.69 -21.43
N PRO A 90 1.69 10.41 -20.11
CA PRO A 90 2.83 9.88 -19.39
C PRO A 90 3.20 8.51 -19.96
N LYS A 91 4.51 8.23 -20.05
CA LYS A 91 5.03 6.95 -20.51
C LYS A 91 4.60 5.81 -19.57
N TYR A 92 4.54 6.09 -18.27
CA TYR A 92 4.33 5.07 -17.25
C TYR A 92 3.00 5.26 -16.53
N ARG A 93 2.21 4.18 -16.48
CA ARG A 93 1.02 4.10 -15.63
C ARG A 93 1.41 3.61 -14.23
N VAL A 94 0.87 4.28 -13.22
CA VAL A 94 1.00 3.90 -11.81
C VAL A 94 -0.24 3.11 -11.38
N TYR A 95 -0.03 1.99 -10.71
CA TYR A 95 -1.06 1.12 -10.17
C TYR A 95 -0.97 1.11 -8.65
N ALA A 96 -2.06 1.46 -7.97
CA ALA A 96 -2.10 1.39 -6.52
C ALA A 96 -2.53 -0.01 -6.05
N SER A 97 -1.86 -0.52 -5.03
CA SER A 97 -1.93 -1.91 -4.61
C SER A 97 -1.99 -2.03 -3.09
N ALA A 98 -2.74 -3.00 -2.56
CA ALA A 98 -2.72 -3.36 -1.14
C ALA A 98 -2.04 -4.72 -0.96
N PHE A 99 -0.70 -4.72 -0.94
CA PHE A 99 0.11 -5.93 -0.84
C PHE A 99 -0.17 -6.66 0.48
N GLY A 100 -0.67 -7.89 0.37
CA GLY A 100 -0.92 -8.77 1.52
C GLY A 100 -2.37 -8.82 2.01
N VAL A 101 -3.26 -7.94 1.54
CA VAL A 101 -4.64 -7.86 2.08
C VAL A 101 -5.42 -9.17 1.93
N GLN A 102 -5.30 -9.86 0.78
CA GLN A 102 -5.98 -11.14 0.54
C GLN A 102 -5.45 -12.25 1.47
N GLN A 103 -4.13 -12.26 1.70
CA GLN A 103 -3.50 -13.21 2.60
C GLN A 103 -3.92 -12.94 4.04
N ALA A 104 -3.97 -11.66 4.46
CA ALA A 104 -4.46 -11.27 5.77
C ALA A 104 -5.90 -11.72 6.01
N MET A 105 -6.80 -11.51 5.05
CA MET A 105 -8.18 -11.99 5.11
C MET A 105 -8.29 -13.50 5.32
N ALA A 106 -7.37 -14.26 4.73
CA ALA A 106 -7.40 -15.72 4.76
C ALA A 106 -6.72 -16.32 6.00
N THR A 107 -5.68 -15.67 6.54
CA THR A 107 -4.76 -16.33 7.50
C THR A 107 -4.44 -15.53 8.76
N LEU A 108 -4.99 -14.33 8.95
CA LEU A 108 -4.68 -13.52 10.13
C LEU A 108 -5.34 -14.10 11.38
N ASP A 109 -4.50 -14.46 12.35
CA ASP A 109 -4.90 -15.18 13.56
C ASP A 109 -3.97 -14.80 14.73
N ILE A 110 -4.51 -14.09 15.73
CA ILE A 110 -3.73 -13.46 16.80
C ILE A 110 -4.25 -13.96 18.16
N PRO A 111 -3.58 -14.95 18.79
CA PRO A 111 -3.97 -15.44 20.10
C PRO A 111 -3.79 -14.41 21.22
N PRO A 112 -4.51 -14.56 22.35
CA PRO A 112 -4.33 -13.75 23.55
C PRO A 112 -2.89 -13.78 24.09
N GLY A 113 -2.38 -12.64 24.52
CA GLY A 113 -1.10 -12.54 25.24
C GLY A 113 0.14 -12.87 24.40
N LYS A 114 0.07 -12.79 23.07
CA LYS A 114 1.17 -13.15 22.16
C LYS A 114 1.56 -12.01 21.23
N VAL A 115 2.85 -11.99 20.88
CA VAL A 115 3.31 -11.32 19.66
C VAL A 115 3.27 -12.36 18.54
N THR A 116 2.62 -12.05 17.44
CA THR A 116 2.51 -12.93 16.27
C THR A 116 3.17 -12.30 15.06
N MET A 117 3.48 -13.15 14.09
CA MET A 117 4.11 -12.77 12.83
C MET A 117 3.31 -13.38 11.69
N HIS A 118 2.99 -12.57 10.69
CA HIS A 118 2.19 -12.95 9.54
C HIS A 118 2.93 -12.57 8.26
N HIS A 119 2.77 -13.38 7.22
CA HIS A 119 3.50 -13.21 5.96
C HIS A 119 2.55 -13.17 4.77
N ALA A 120 2.88 -12.34 3.79
CA ALA A 120 2.27 -12.38 2.46
C ALA A 120 3.31 -12.33 1.36
N TYR A 121 3.02 -13.01 0.25
CA TYR A 121 3.92 -13.15 -0.90
C TYR A 121 3.21 -12.68 -2.16
N ILE A 122 3.80 -11.71 -2.86
CA ILE A 122 3.22 -11.05 -4.02
C ILE A 122 4.20 -11.16 -5.19
N PRO A 123 3.98 -12.08 -6.14
CA PRO A 123 4.87 -12.23 -7.29
C PRO A 123 4.68 -11.10 -8.30
N LEU A 124 5.78 -10.48 -8.73
CA LEU A 124 5.80 -9.48 -9.80
C LEU A 124 5.85 -10.18 -11.16
N ARG A 125 4.83 -9.97 -11.99
CA ARG A 125 4.71 -10.58 -13.33
C ARG A 125 5.57 -9.91 -14.41
N ALA A 126 6.02 -8.68 -14.16
CA ALA A 126 6.84 -7.89 -15.07
C ALA A 126 7.87 -7.09 -14.24
N PRO A 127 8.94 -6.55 -14.86
CA PRO A 127 9.83 -5.64 -14.19
C PRO A 127 9.04 -4.45 -13.65
N ALA A 128 9.36 -4.00 -12.45
CA ALA A 128 8.58 -2.96 -11.79
C ALA A 128 9.45 -2.03 -10.94
N ARG A 129 9.01 -0.78 -10.83
CA ARG A 129 9.49 0.17 -9.83
C ARG A 129 8.43 0.34 -8.76
N LEU A 130 8.82 0.21 -7.50
CA LEU A 130 7.95 0.54 -6.36
C LEU A 130 8.12 2.01 -6.01
N GLU A 131 7.01 2.73 -5.86
CA GLU A 131 7.03 4.18 -5.72
C GLU A 131 6.93 4.65 -4.27
N ASN A 132 6.37 3.83 -3.40
CA ASN A 132 6.23 4.11 -1.98
C ASN A 132 6.15 2.82 -1.14
N TYR A 133 6.13 3.00 0.17
CA TYR A 133 5.74 2.00 1.15
C TYR A 133 4.87 2.67 2.20
N GLN A 134 3.66 2.17 2.42
CA GLN A 134 2.75 2.65 3.45
C GLN A 134 2.18 1.43 4.20
N PRO A 135 2.76 1.04 5.34
CA PRO A 135 2.23 -0.07 6.12
C PRO A 135 0.85 0.28 6.69
N HIS A 136 -0.03 -0.69 6.72
CA HIS A 136 -1.37 -0.55 7.24
C HIS A 136 -1.70 -1.72 8.16
N MET A 137 -1.98 -1.42 9.42
CA MET A 137 -2.40 -2.35 10.47
C MET A 137 -3.41 -1.64 11.37
N HIS A 138 -4.08 -2.38 12.26
CA HIS A 138 -4.92 -1.76 13.30
C HIS A 138 -4.15 -1.60 14.62
N MET A 139 -4.88 -1.49 15.74
CA MET A 139 -4.37 -1.03 17.03
C MET A 139 -3.28 -1.91 17.66
N ARG A 140 -3.21 -3.19 17.28
CA ARG A 140 -2.19 -4.15 17.73
C ARG A 140 -1.01 -4.24 16.78
N GLY A 141 -0.99 -3.45 15.70
CA GLY A 141 0.17 -3.40 14.82
C GLY A 141 1.44 -2.98 15.58
N LYS A 142 2.50 -3.77 15.42
CA LYS A 142 3.80 -3.56 16.09
C LYS A 142 4.86 -3.09 15.11
N ALA A 143 4.97 -3.79 13.99
CA ALA A 143 5.97 -3.53 12.95
C ALA A 143 5.50 -4.11 11.62
N MET A 144 6.07 -3.60 10.53
CA MET A 144 5.92 -4.22 9.22
C MET A 144 7.21 -4.06 8.40
N SER A 145 7.53 -5.05 7.58
CA SER A 145 8.60 -4.98 6.58
C SER A 145 8.09 -5.34 5.19
N MET A 146 8.83 -4.89 4.18
CA MET A 146 8.69 -5.27 2.80
C MET A 146 10.06 -5.65 2.25
N GLU A 147 10.19 -6.90 1.83
CA GLU A 147 11.40 -7.48 1.24
C GLU A 147 11.14 -7.86 -0.22
N ALA A 148 12.20 -7.90 -1.01
CA ALA A 148 12.21 -8.51 -2.34
C ALA A 148 13.02 -9.79 -2.31
N ILE A 149 12.38 -10.91 -2.65
CA ILE A 149 13.03 -12.18 -2.97
C ILE A 149 13.25 -12.19 -4.48
N LEU A 150 14.49 -11.97 -4.91
CA LEU A 150 14.86 -11.88 -6.31
C LEU A 150 14.86 -13.27 -6.99
N PRO A 151 14.75 -13.35 -8.34
CA PRO A 151 14.77 -14.62 -9.07
C PRO A 151 16.03 -15.46 -8.85
N ASN A 152 17.14 -14.85 -8.44
CA ASN A 152 18.39 -15.52 -8.10
C ASN A 152 18.44 -16.05 -6.65
N GLY A 153 17.36 -15.90 -5.87
CA GLY A 153 17.27 -16.28 -4.47
C GLY A 153 17.79 -15.24 -3.46
N GLN A 154 18.33 -14.11 -3.92
CA GLN A 154 18.77 -13.05 -3.01
C GLN A 154 17.56 -12.37 -2.37
N VAL A 155 17.59 -12.19 -1.05
CA VAL A 155 16.61 -11.41 -0.30
C VAL A 155 17.16 -10.02 -0.04
N GLN A 156 16.36 -8.99 -0.31
CA GLN A 156 16.71 -7.59 -0.10
C GLN A 156 15.61 -6.89 0.72
N MET A 157 15.99 -6.29 1.85
CA MET A 157 15.08 -5.42 2.60
C MET A 157 14.84 -4.14 1.80
N LEU A 158 13.58 -3.82 1.49
CA LEU A 158 13.21 -2.59 0.77
C LEU A 158 12.78 -1.49 1.72
N SER A 159 11.97 -1.85 2.73
CA SER A 159 11.50 -0.93 3.76
C SER A 159 11.09 -1.67 5.02
N HIS A 160 11.27 -0.99 6.15
CA HIS A 160 10.90 -1.51 7.46
C HIS A 160 10.44 -0.37 8.38
N VAL A 161 9.26 -0.53 8.96
CA VAL A 161 8.78 0.29 10.06
C VAL A 161 8.83 -0.57 11.32
N ALA A 162 9.78 -0.28 12.19
CA ALA A 162 10.05 -1.05 13.41
C ALA A 162 9.07 -0.74 14.56
N GLU A 163 8.52 0.47 14.57
CA GLU A 163 7.58 0.96 15.58
C GLU A 163 6.36 1.54 14.88
N PHE A 164 5.44 0.65 14.48
CA PHE A 164 4.20 1.05 13.86
C PHE A 164 3.29 1.74 14.88
N ASP A 165 2.66 2.85 14.49
CA ASP A 165 1.67 3.56 15.29
C ASP A 165 0.38 3.68 14.50
N PHE A 166 -0.71 3.11 15.02
CA PHE A 166 -2.04 3.18 14.40
C PHE A 166 -2.56 4.63 14.24
N GLY A 167 -2.07 5.58 15.02
CA GLY A 167 -2.39 6.99 14.83
C GLY A 167 -1.64 7.66 13.67
N TRP A 168 -0.67 6.97 13.05
CA TRP A 168 0.25 7.51 12.06
C TRP A 168 0.52 6.51 10.90
N HIS A 169 -0.39 6.50 9.92
CA HIS A 169 -0.27 5.72 8.68
C HIS A 169 0.53 6.48 7.62
N VAL A 170 1.83 6.60 7.86
CA VAL A 170 2.75 7.36 7.00
C VAL A 170 2.89 6.71 5.64
N ASN A 171 2.83 7.56 4.61
CA ASN A 171 3.24 7.19 3.27
C ASN A 171 4.72 7.54 3.05
N TYR A 172 5.60 6.54 3.01
CA TYR A 172 7.02 6.72 2.70
C TYR A 172 7.21 6.69 1.18
N VAL A 173 7.23 7.86 0.55
CA VAL A 173 7.44 8.00 -0.89
C VAL A 173 8.94 7.94 -1.21
N TYR A 174 9.34 7.03 -2.10
CA TYR A 174 10.75 6.89 -2.46
C TYR A 174 11.20 8.04 -3.37
N THR A 175 12.46 8.43 -3.26
CA THR A 175 13.14 9.28 -4.23
C THR A 175 13.56 8.46 -5.46
N ASP A 176 14.02 9.13 -6.52
CA ASP A 176 14.48 8.46 -7.74
C ASP A 176 15.67 7.52 -7.50
N ASP A 177 16.51 7.85 -6.52
CA ASP A 177 17.67 7.06 -6.12
C ASP A 177 17.29 5.88 -5.22
N SER A 178 16.30 6.07 -4.32
CA SER A 178 15.92 5.05 -3.34
C SER A 178 14.83 4.10 -3.82
N ALA A 179 14.09 4.42 -4.90
CA ALA A 179 12.98 3.60 -5.37
C ALA A 179 13.46 2.20 -5.79
N PRO A 180 12.91 1.10 -5.22
CA PRO A 180 13.25 -0.25 -5.67
C PRO A 180 12.86 -0.45 -7.14
N VAL A 181 13.82 -0.91 -7.95
CA VAL A 181 13.59 -1.30 -9.36
C VAL A 181 13.95 -2.78 -9.48
N LEU A 182 12.93 -3.60 -9.70
CA LEU A 182 12.96 -5.04 -9.50
C LEU A 182 12.65 -5.75 -10.81
N PRO A 183 13.34 -6.86 -11.13
CA PRO A 183 13.06 -7.65 -12.33
C PRO A 183 11.73 -8.41 -12.21
N ALA A 184 11.22 -8.88 -13.34
CA ALA A 184 10.12 -9.85 -13.35
C ALA A 184 10.51 -11.12 -12.56
N GLY A 185 9.53 -11.75 -11.93
CA GLY A 185 9.72 -12.95 -11.12
C GLY A 185 10.20 -12.67 -9.69
N THR A 186 10.51 -11.42 -9.33
CA THR A 186 10.70 -11.05 -7.93
C THR A 186 9.42 -11.31 -7.15
N VAL A 187 9.55 -11.89 -5.95
CA VAL A 187 8.44 -12.03 -4.99
C VAL A 187 8.61 -10.96 -3.92
N ILE A 188 7.62 -10.07 -3.79
CA ILE A 188 7.55 -9.15 -2.67
C ILE A 188 7.04 -9.93 -1.46
N HIS A 189 7.79 -9.88 -0.36
CA HIS A 189 7.45 -10.52 0.90
C HIS A 189 7.14 -9.45 1.94
N ILE A 190 5.89 -9.45 2.41
CA ILE A 190 5.47 -8.61 3.53
C ILE A 190 5.54 -9.45 4.79
N THR A 191 6.17 -8.92 5.83
CA THR A 191 6.06 -9.47 7.18
C THR A 191 5.42 -8.42 8.09
N ALA A 192 4.37 -8.83 8.79
CA ALA A 192 3.63 -8.00 9.71
C ALA A 192 3.68 -8.62 11.11
N TRP A 193 3.97 -7.79 12.11
CA TRP A 193 4.00 -8.21 13.51
C TRP A 193 2.87 -7.53 14.28
N HIS A 194 2.13 -8.33 15.05
CA HIS A 194 1.08 -7.84 15.93
C HIS A 194 1.43 -8.14 17.38
N ASP A 195 1.14 -7.21 18.28
CA ASP A 195 1.35 -7.33 19.71
C ASP A 195 0.01 -7.40 20.45
N ASN A 196 -0.43 -8.61 20.78
CA ASN A 196 -1.60 -8.84 21.60
C ASN A 196 -1.26 -9.12 23.07
N THR A 197 -0.09 -8.66 23.55
CA THR A 197 0.29 -8.75 24.96
C THR A 197 -0.30 -7.59 25.77
N ALA A 198 -0.27 -7.71 27.10
CA ALA A 198 -0.69 -6.65 28.02
C ALA A 198 0.26 -5.43 28.02
N GLU A 199 1.46 -5.56 27.44
CA GLU A 199 2.45 -4.48 27.34
C GLU A 199 2.27 -3.65 26.05
N GLY A 200 1.47 -4.14 25.10
CA GLY A 200 1.21 -3.45 23.84
C GLY A 200 0.44 -2.14 24.05
N ARG A 201 1.08 -1.00 23.78
CA ARG A 201 0.54 0.35 24.05
C ARG A 201 -0.85 0.60 23.43
N GLY A 202 -1.10 0.05 22.25
CA GLY A 202 -2.35 0.19 21.51
C GLY A 202 -3.37 -0.91 21.76
N ASN A 203 -3.05 -1.94 22.54
CA ASN A 203 -3.92 -3.11 22.69
C ASN A 203 -5.11 -2.82 23.62
N PRO A 204 -6.35 -2.82 23.11
CA PRO A 204 -7.52 -2.53 23.93
C PRO A 204 -7.93 -3.66 24.88
N ASP A 205 -7.61 -4.91 24.52
CA ASP A 205 -7.92 -6.09 25.32
C ASP A 205 -6.98 -7.25 24.92
N PRO A 206 -5.96 -7.57 25.74
CA PRO A 206 -4.98 -8.62 25.46
C PRO A 206 -5.51 -10.04 25.73
N THR A 207 -6.71 -10.16 26.30
CA THR A 207 -7.31 -11.46 26.64
C THR A 207 -8.12 -12.05 25.50
N GLN A 208 -8.43 -11.25 24.48
CA GLN A 208 -9.23 -11.66 23.34
C GLN A 208 -8.40 -12.28 22.24
N TRP A 209 -9.00 -13.27 21.59
CA TRP A 209 -8.53 -13.78 20.32
C TRP A 209 -8.96 -12.83 19.21
N VAL A 210 -8.05 -12.47 18.31
CA VAL A 210 -8.31 -11.47 17.27
C VAL A 210 -7.94 -12.03 15.91
N GLY A 211 -8.82 -11.82 14.92
CA GLY A 211 -8.59 -12.18 13.54
C GLY A 211 -8.77 -10.98 12.62
N TRP A 212 -8.85 -11.28 11.32
CA TRP A 212 -9.11 -10.24 10.33
C TRP A 212 -10.48 -9.59 10.51
N GLY A 213 -10.55 -8.26 10.39
CA GLY A 213 -11.82 -7.54 10.35
C GLY A 213 -11.67 -6.05 10.09
N GLN A 214 -12.79 -5.40 9.78
CA GLN A 214 -12.84 -4.00 9.36
C GLN A 214 -12.80 -3.01 10.53
N ARG A 215 -13.16 -3.44 11.75
CA ARG A 215 -13.18 -2.54 12.91
C ARG A 215 -11.77 -2.35 13.43
N SER A 216 -11.46 -1.17 13.99
CA SER A 216 -10.14 -0.91 14.61
C SER A 216 -9.77 -1.90 15.74
N TYR A 217 -10.77 -2.56 16.35
CA TYR A 217 -10.59 -3.59 17.38
C TYR A 217 -10.33 -4.99 16.82
N ASP A 218 -10.76 -5.26 15.58
CA ASP A 218 -10.27 -6.39 14.78
C ASP A 218 -8.89 -6.03 14.23
N GLU A 219 -8.25 -6.90 13.46
CA GLU A 219 -6.94 -6.61 12.86
C GLU A 219 -6.89 -6.74 11.34
N MET A 220 -5.85 -6.13 10.78
CA MET A 220 -5.45 -6.28 9.38
C MET A 220 -3.95 -6.20 9.23
N TYR A 221 -3.45 -6.63 8.07
CA TYR A 221 -2.17 -6.14 7.57
C TYR A 221 -2.18 -6.08 6.05
N HIS A 222 -1.60 -5.00 5.52
CA HIS A 222 -1.15 -4.89 4.14
C HIS A 222 -0.23 -3.68 4.01
N ALA A 223 0.50 -3.60 2.90
CA ALA A 223 1.20 -2.39 2.52
C ALA A 223 0.50 -1.74 1.32
N HIS A 224 0.15 -0.46 1.44
CA HIS A 224 -0.29 0.33 0.29
C HIS A 224 0.94 0.70 -0.55
N VAL A 225 1.02 0.16 -1.76
CA VAL A 225 2.17 0.33 -2.66
C VAL A 225 1.68 0.75 -4.04
N ASN A 226 2.22 1.85 -4.54
CA ASN A 226 2.11 2.29 -5.92
C ASN A 226 3.22 1.60 -6.72
N VAL A 227 2.82 0.94 -7.80
CA VAL A 227 3.69 0.12 -8.66
C VAL A 227 3.67 0.70 -10.06
N THR A 228 4.85 0.90 -10.63
CA THR A 228 5.03 1.24 -12.04
C THR A 228 5.64 0.04 -12.75
N TYR A 229 4.91 -0.59 -13.67
CA TYR A 229 5.47 -1.66 -14.50
C TYR A 229 6.33 -1.08 -15.62
N LEU A 230 7.44 -1.76 -15.92
CA LEU A 230 8.46 -1.34 -16.86
C LEU A 230 8.57 -2.37 -17.99
N THR A 231 8.98 -1.92 -19.17
CA THR A 231 9.48 -2.82 -20.20
C THR A 231 10.86 -3.35 -19.80
N ASP A 232 11.29 -4.47 -20.38
CA ASP A 232 12.65 -4.99 -20.16
C ASP A 232 13.73 -3.98 -20.57
N GLU A 233 13.50 -3.23 -21.65
CA GLU A 233 14.39 -2.17 -22.12
C GLU A 233 14.51 -1.03 -21.08
N ASP A 234 13.38 -0.56 -20.55
CA ASP A 234 13.37 0.49 -19.55
C ASP A 234 14.02 0.05 -18.24
N TYR A 235 13.74 -1.18 -17.81
CA TYR A 235 14.40 -1.80 -16.66
C TYR A 235 15.92 -1.83 -16.86
N ALA A 236 16.39 -2.37 -17.99
CA ALA A 236 17.81 -2.47 -18.29
C ALA A 236 18.48 -1.09 -18.33
N ARG A 237 17.83 -0.09 -18.93
CA ARG A 237 18.33 1.29 -18.96
C ARG A 237 18.48 1.87 -17.55
N ILE A 238 17.43 1.79 -16.72
CA ILE A 238 17.46 2.35 -15.35
C ILE A 238 18.55 1.68 -14.51
N ILE A 239 18.71 0.36 -14.62
CA ILE A 239 19.77 -0.36 -13.90
C ILE A 239 21.16 0.06 -14.38
N ALA A 240 21.35 0.23 -15.69
CA ALA A 240 22.63 0.69 -16.26
C ALA A 240 22.97 2.11 -15.78
N GLU A 241 22.00 3.03 -15.81
CA GLU A 241 22.15 4.41 -15.34
C GLU A 241 22.51 4.45 -13.85
N ARG A 242 21.83 3.67 -12.99
CA ARG A 242 22.14 3.59 -11.56
C ARG A 242 23.54 3.06 -11.27
N ARG A 243 24.01 2.08 -12.05
CA ARG A 243 25.37 1.54 -11.92
C ARG A 243 26.45 2.52 -12.38
N ALA A 244 26.12 3.42 -13.29
CA ALA A 244 27.05 4.42 -13.82
C ALA A 244 27.16 5.67 -12.93
N ARG A 245 26.22 5.88 -11.98
CA ARG A 245 26.29 7.00 -11.04
C ARG A 245 27.43 6.76 -10.03
N PRO A 246 28.30 7.75 -9.78
CA PRO A 246 29.28 7.64 -8.70
C PRO A 246 28.54 7.54 -7.37
N THR A 247 28.97 6.62 -6.50
CA THR A 247 28.55 6.62 -5.10
C THR A 247 29.04 7.91 -4.47
N ILE A 248 28.10 8.78 -4.07
CA ILE A 248 28.42 9.93 -3.23
C ILE A 248 28.55 9.36 -1.82
N ASP A 249 29.78 9.27 -1.33
CA ASP A 249 30.11 8.94 0.07
C ASP A 249 29.54 10.00 1.04
#